data_AF-A0A918GAB3-F1
#
_entry.id   AF-A0A918GAB3-F1
#
_cell.length_a   1.000
_cell.length_b   1.000
_cell.length_c   1.000
_cell.angle_alpha   90.00
_cell.angle_beta   90.00
_cell.angle_gamma   90.00
#
_symmetry.space_group_name_H-M   'P 1'
#
loop_
_entity.id
_entity.type
_entity.pdbx_description
1 polymer ?
#
loop_
_entity_poly.entity_id
_entity_poly.type
_entity_poly.pdbx_seq_one_letter_code
_entity_poly.pdbx_strand_id
1 'polypeptide(L)'
;MRRRTRIPALALAAGLALAVPVQPAVAQEPTTAGALPPPLPPGTPIPGGTDPNLQYNLKTQCIRGHKDNIDIKNKPWGQSKLQFDTLHKFATGKGVKVAVIDTGVSRHPYLGDRLQGIGDYVKKEHDGLEDCDGHGTMVAGIIAAKPPAGSDIGFMGIAPDATILSIRQSSANYTAEIEQNGQRREVNAGNLHTLAQAVVLAANSGADVINMSVNRCRLAAEYLIDSGERELQAAMRYAVDQKDVVLVTSAGNTDDDNCPDSQNGYDPNNPTHIVTPPWFRDDVLSVAAVNRDGDPAPFTVQGPWVSVSAPGTDIISLDPSGDGLANLHIKKEGEKSTIQGTSFAAPYVAGLAALIRERYDDLSARQVMERIRLTASHPAAPGGHDNLVGHGMINPIGALTAMIPAEQGIPAEEGVDVQMQMPPAVVKDWTPMHVALIGAGGGLLLLLITLFVVHTVRRNRPELRSEARGQA
;
A
#
# COMPACT_ATOMS: atom_id res chain seq x y z
N MET A 1 -34.74 62.31 -61.48
CA MET A 1 -33.45 61.80 -60.94
C MET A 1 -33.02 62.64 -59.74
N ARG A 2 -33.24 62.15 -58.52
CA ARG A 2 -32.71 62.74 -57.28
C ARG A 2 -32.22 61.61 -56.38
N ARG A 3 -30.90 61.61 -56.13
CA ARG A 3 -30.24 60.79 -55.10
C ARG A 3 -30.71 61.24 -53.72
N ARG A 4 -31.06 60.28 -52.85
CA ARG A 4 -31.10 60.48 -51.40
C ARG A 4 -30.37 59.34 -50.72
N THR A 5 -29.25 59.72 -50.11
CA THR A 5 -28.53 59.08 -49.02
C THR A 5 -29.44 58.71 -47.86
N ARG A 6 -29.33 57.49 -47.30
CA ARG A 6 -29.44 57.22 -45.86
C ARG A 6 -28.58 56.02 -45.47
N ILE A 7 -27.78 56.23 -44.42
CA ILE A 7 -26.83 55.35 -43.75
C ILE A 7 -27.62 54.39 -42.82
N PRO A 8 -27.21 53.11 -42.66
CA PRO A 8 -27.88 52.22 -41.71
C PRO A 8 -27.46 52.53 -40.27
N ALA A 9 -28.44 52.61 -39.36
CA ALA A 9 -28.22 52.73 -37.93
C ALA A 9 -27.86 51.34 -37.35
N LEU A 10 -26.66 51.23 -36.75
CA LEU A 10 -26.33 50.12 -35.86
C LEU A 10 -27.07 50.32 -34.53
N ALA A 11 -27.92 49.37 -34.16
CA ALA A 11 -28.48 49.28 -32.83
C ALA A 11 -27.47 48.60 -31.89
N LEU A 12 -26.95 49.34 -30.91
CA LEU A 12 -26.20 48.80 -29.79
C LEU A 12 -27.19 48.14 -28.81
N ALA A 13 -27.08 46.82 -28.64
CA ALA A 13 -27.74 46.12 -27.54
C ALA A 13 -26.85 46.22 -26.29
N ALA A 14 -27.20 47.09 -25.35
CA ALA A 14 -26.59 47.14 -24.02
C ALA A 14 -27.23 46.05 -23.14
N GLY A 15 -26.51 44.95 -22.93
CA GLY A 15 -26.87 43.94 -21.93
C GLY A 15 -26.48 44.40 -20.53
N LEU A 16 -27.47 44.74 -19.69
CA LEU A 16 -27.27 44.87 -18.24
C LEU A 16 -27.06 43.46 -17.66
N ALA A 17 -25.83 43.15 -17.25
CA ALA A 17 -25.55 42.01 -16.39
C ALA A 17 -25.89 42.41 -14.95
N LEU A 18 -27.04 41.93 -14.45
CA LEU A 18 -27.36 41.96 -13.03
C LEU A 18 -26.40 41.02 -12.30
N ALA A 19 -25.48 41.59 -11.51
CA ALA A 19 -24.64 40.84 -10.59
C ALA A 19 -25.51 40.25 -9.47
N VAL A 20 -25.80 38.95 -9.57
CA VAL A 20 -26.35 38.18 -8.45
C VAL A 20 -25.20 37.92 -7.48
N PRO A 21 -25.34 38.21 -6.17
CA PRO A 21 -24.31 37.87 -5.21
C PRO A 21 -24.16 36.35 -5.17
N VAL A 22 -23.00 35.85 -5.61
CA VAL A 22 -22.59 34.47 -5.39
C VAL A 22 -22.43 34.33 -3.87
N GLN A 23 -23.34 33.59 -3.24
CA GLN A 23 -23.15 33.20 -1.85
C GLN A 23 -21.80 32.48 -1.74
N PRO A 24 -20.99 32.76 -0.69
CA PRO A 24 -19.79 31.97 -0.46
C PRO A 24 -20.20 30.51 -0.45
N ALA A 25 -19.54 29.72 -1.28
CA ALA A 25 -19.71 28.28 -1.32
C ALA A 25 -19.62 27.79 0.13
N VAL A 26 -20.72 27.26 0.64
CA VAL A 26 -20.64 26.39 1.82
C VAL A 26 -19.64 25.33 1.42
N ALA A 27 -18.49 25.28 2.10
CA ALA A 27 -17.53 24.22 1.93
C ALA A 27 -18.31 22.92 2.16
N GLN A 28 -18.64 22.21 1.08
CA GLN A 28 -19.02 20.82 1.18
C GLN A 28 -17.82 20.16 1.85
N GLU A 29 -18.00 19.67 3.08
CA GLU A 29 -17.07 18.69 3.61
C GLU A 29 -16.88 17.65 2.52
N PRO A 30 -15.62 17.33 2.13
CA PRO A 30 -15.40 16.31 1.13
C PRO A 30 -16.08 15.05 1.65
N THR A 31 -17.11 14.60 0.94
CA THR A 31 -17.76 13.32 1.20
C THR A 31 -16.65 12.29 1.29
N THR A 32 -16.48 11.71 2.48
CA THR A 32 -15.41 10.78 2.80
C THR A 32 -15.35 9.67 1.76
N ALA A 33 -14.36 9.83 0.89
CA ALA A 33 -13.71 8.92 -0.04
C ALA A 33 -14.06 7.44 0.10
N GLY A 34 -14.41 6.78 -1.02
CA GLY A 34 -14.61 5.32 -1.09
C GLY A 34 -13.41 4.48 -0.64
N ALA A 35 -12.25 5.11 -0.49
CA ALA A 35 -11.06 4.57 0.16
C ALA A 35 -11.26 4.01 1.58
N LEU A 36 -12.23 4.51 2.37
CA LEU A 36 -12.44 4.07 3.76
C LEU A 36 -13.55 3.02 3.88
N PRO A 37 -13.35 1.98 4.70
CA PRO A 37 -14.40 1.01 4.96
C PRO A 37 -15.54 1.69 5.72
N PRO A 38 -16.81 1.31 5.45
CA PRO A 38 -17.93 1.81 6.23
C PRO A 38 -17.78 1.40 7.70
N PRO A 39 -18.29 2.22 8.65
CA PRO A 39 -18.19 1.91 10.06
C PRO A 39 -18.87 0.58 10.39
N LEU A 40 -18.35 -0.12 11.40
CA LEU A 40 -18.92 -1.36 11.91
C LEU A 40 -20.23 -1.05 12.67
N PRO A 41 -21.38 -1.63 12.29
CA PRO A 41 -22.62 -1.44 13.03
C PRO A 41 -22.50 -1.88 14.49
N PRO A 42 -23.02 -1.12 15.46
CA PRO A 42 -23.06 -1.55 16.86
C PRO A 42 -23.75 -2.90 17.02
N GLY A 43 -23.18 -3.79 17.84
CA GLY A 43 -23.73 -5.11 18.10
C GLY A 43 -23.53 -6.14 16.97
N THR A 44 -22.67 -5.84 15.98
CA THR A 44 -22.28 -6.85 14.98
C THR A 44 -21.70 -8.08 15.70
N PRO A 45 -22.23 -9.30 15.46
CA PRO A 45 -21.74 -10.50 16.12
C PRO A 45 -20.28 -10.80 15.80
N ILE A 46 -19.54 -11.28 16.80
CA ILE A 46 -18.19 -11.80 16.59
C ILE A 46 -18.30 -13.21 16.00
N PRO A 47 -17.68 -13.50 14.84
CA PRO A 47 -17.76 -14.81 14.22
C PRO A 47 -17.08 -15.86 15.10
N GLY A 48 -17.76 -16.99 15.31
CA GLY A 48 -17.22 -18.15 16.01
C GLY A 48 -17.16 -19.37 15.11
N GLY A 49 -16.40 -20.39 15.51
CA GLY A 49 -16.22 -21.64 14.77
C GLY A 49 -14.76 -21.96 14.52
N THR A 50 -14.44 -23.24 14.48
CA THR A 50 -13.07 -23.76 14.29
C THR A 50 -12.97 -24.74 13.13
N ASP A 51 -14.10 -25.00 12.44
CA ASP A 51 -14.17 -25.97 11.37
C ASP A 51 -14.10 -25.29 10.00
N PRO A 52 -13.56 -25.99 8.97
CA PRO A 52 -13.69 -25.59 7.58
C PRO A 52 -15.15 -25.35 7.18
N ASN A 53 -15.37 -24.29 6.40
CA ASN A 53 -16.70 -23.94 5.87
C ASN A 53 -17.16 -24.88 4.74
N LEU A 54 -16.24 -25.57 4.07
CA LEU A 54 -16.51 -26.54 3.01
C LEU A 54 -15.66 -27.80 3.22
N GLN A 55 -16.01 -28.87 2.52
CA GLN A 55 -15.17 -30.06 2.44
C GLN A 55 -14.17 -29.89 1.30
N TYR A 56 -12.95 -29.50 1.65
CA TYR A 56 -11.85 -29.37 0.69
C TYR A 56 -11.13 -30.69 0.45
N ASN A 57 -10.68 -30.91 -0.77
CA ASN A 57 -9.91 -32.10 -1.17
C ASN A 57 -8.58 -31.67 -1.79
N LEU A 58 -7.53 -32.44 -1.52
CA LEU A 58 -6.22 -32.23 -2.14
C LEU A 58 -6.33 -32.48 -3.66
N LYS A 59 -5.99 -31.48 -4.48
CA LYS A 59 -5.99 -31.58 -5.95
C LYS A 59 -4.61 -31.56 -6.56
N THR A 60 -3.73 -30.74 -6.00
CA THR A 60 -2.34 -30.63 -6.44
C THR A 60 -1.45 -31.33 -5.41
N GLN A 61 -0.35 -31.95 -5.86
CA GLN A 61 0.62 -32.51 -4.93
C GLN A 61 1.18 -31.42 -4.03
N CYS A 62 1.32 -31.72 -2.73
CA CYS A 62 2.02 -30.82 -1.83
C CYS A 62 3.44 -30.56 -2.31
N ILE A 63 3.94 -29.38 -1.98
CA ILE A 63 5.31 -28.99 -2.25
C ILE A 63 6.30 -30.04 -1.73
N ARG A 64 7.46 -30.10 -2.40
CA ARG A 64 8.54 -31.01 -2.05
C ARG A 64 9.84 -30.24 -1.97
N GLY A 65 10.66 -30.60 -1.00
CA GLY A 65 11.97 -30.02 -0.78
C GLY A 65 12.93 -30.49 -1.86
N HIS A 66 13.90 -29.64 -2.20
CA HIS A 66 15.04 -30.07 -2.98
C HIS A 66 16.03 -30.77 -2.03
N LYS A 67 16.61 -31.90 -2.43
CA LYS A 67 17.51 -32.69 -1.55
C LYS A 67 18.83 -31.98 -1.20
N ASP A 68 19.09 -30.82 -1.80
CA ASP A 68 20.32 -30.07 -1.57
C ASP A 68 20.05 -29.03 -0.48
N ASN A 69 20.49 -29.34 0.75
CA ASN A 69 20.54 -28.33 1.80
C ASN A 69 21.55 -27.24 1.41
N ILE A 70 21.10 -26.00 1.34
CA ILE A 70 21.96 -24.85 1.11
C ILE A 70 22.27 -24.21 2.47
N ASP A 71 23.51 -24.32 2.93
CA ASP A 71 23.99 -23.58 4.09
C ASP A 71 24.20 -22.11 3.70
N ILE A 72 23.23 -21.27 4.05
CA ILE A 72 23.30 -19.83 3.84
C ILE A 72 24.08 -19.21 5.00
N LYS A 73 25.39 -19.03 4.77
CA LYS A 73 26.30 -18.47 5.78
C LYS A 73 26.20 -16.96 5.92
N ASN A 74 25.89 -16.27 4.82
CA ASN A 74 25.77 -14.83 4.82
C ASN A 74 24.36 -14.41 5.24
N LYS A 75 24.29 -13.34 6.04
CA LYS A 75 23.02 -12.75 6.43
C LYS A 75 22.25 -12.23 5.22
N PRO A 76 20.94 -12.53 5.09
CA PRO A 76 20.12 -11.95 4.04
C PRO A 76 20.13 -10.43 4.06
N TRP A 77 19.90 -9.81 2.90
CA TRP A 77 19.95 -8.36 2.77
C TRP A 77 18.94 -7.67 3.70
N GLY A 78 17.72 -8.20 3.82
CA GLY A 78 16.66 -7.63 4.65
C GLY A 78 17.05 -7.60 6.13
N GLN A 79 17.62 -8.71 6.63
CA GLN A 79 18.10 -8.80 8.02
C GLN A 79 19.28 -7.87 8.31
N SER A 80 20.13 -7.64 7.30
CA SER A 80 21.24 -6.69 7.39
C SER A 80 20.73 -5.25 7.41
N LYS A 81 19.79 -4.91 6.50
CA LYS A 81 19.16 -3.59 6.40
C LYS A 81 18.39 -3.21 7.67
N LEU A 82 17.69 -4.19 8.25
CA LEU A 82 16.93 -4.04 9.50
C LEU A 82 17.79 -4.18 10.77
N GLN A 83 19.10 -4.44 10.64
CA GLN A 83 20.08 -4.46 11.73
C GLN A 83 19.82 -5.53 12.82
N PHE A 84 19.63 -6.78 12.40
CA PHE A 84 19.31 -7.90 13.30
C PHE A 84 20.32 -8.09 14.46
N ASP A 85 21.63 -7.90 14.20
CA ASP A 85 22.66 -8.02 15.24
C ASP A 85 22.51 -6.98 16.37
N THR A 86 21.93 -5.83 16.05
CA THR A 86 21.76 -4.74 17.01
C THR A 86 20.41 -4.85 17.70
N LEU A 87 19.32 -5.12 16.96
CA LEU A 87 17.98 -5.21 17.57
C LEU A 87 17.89 -6.37 18.58
N HIS A 88 18.55 -7.51 18.34
CA HIS A 88 18.52 -8.66 19.27
C HIS A 88 19.23 -8.39 20.61
N LYS A 89 19.96 -7.28 20.74
CA LYS A 89 20.49 -6.82 22.04
C LYS A 89 19.43 -6.15 22.90
N PHE A 90 18.30 -5.74 22.31
CA PHE A 90 17.22 -5.04 23.00
C PHE A 90 16.02 -5.93 23.31
N ALA A 91 15.71 -6.90 22.45
CA ALA A 91 14.62 -7.87 22.58
C ALA A 91 14.81 -9.02 21.57
N THR A 92 14.25 -10.19 21.85
CA THR A 92 14.28 -11.37 20.95
C THR A 92 12.89 -11.96 20.68
N GLY A 93 11.83 -11.36 21.19
CA GLY A 93 10.44 -11.83 21.16
C GLY A 93 10.12 -12.80 22.29
N LYS A 94 10.95 -12.89 23.33
CA LYS A 94 10.81 -13.88 24.39
C LYS A 94 9.51 -13.69 25.14
N GLY A 95 8.75 -14.78 25.28
CA GLY A 95 7.46 -14.78 26.00
C GLY A 95 6.28 -14.27 25.17
N VAL A 96 6.51 -13.79 23.95
CA VAL A 96 5.48 -13.28 23.06
C VAL A 96 4.99 -14.37 22.12
N LYS A 97 3.67 -14.45 21.92
CA LYS A 97 3.03 -15.39 20.98
C LYS A 97 2.61 -14.67 19.71
N VAL A 98 3.09 -15.16 18.56
CA VAL A 98 2.72 -14.65 17.24
C VAL A 98 1.90 -15.70 16.51
N ALA A 99 0.64 -15.41 16.23
CA ALA A 99 -0.19 -16.26 15.40
C ALA A 99 0.09 -16.01 13.91
N VAL A 100 0.21 -17.09 13.15
CA VAL A 100 0.42 -17.09 11.70
C VAL A 100 -0.83 -17.69 11.07
N ILE A 101 -1.69 -16.83 10.52
CA ILE A 101 -2.89 -17.23 9.77
C ILE A 101 -2.49 -17.31 8.29
N ASP A 102 -2.27 -18.54 7.83
CA ASP A 102 -1.58 -18.81 6.56
C ASP A 102 -1.94 -20.22 6.03
N THR A 103 -1.06 -20.86 5.26
CA THR A 103 -1.23 -22.21 4.69
C THR A 103 -0.90 -23.36 5.64
N GLY A 104 -0.74 -23.05 6.93
CA GLY A 104 -0.17 -23.95 7.94
C GLY A 104 1.34 -23.78 8.08
N VAL A 105 1.93 -24.44 9.07
CA VAL A 105 3.38 -24.36 9.34
C VAL A 105 3.90 -25.77 9.57
N SER A 106 4.79 -26.24 8.69
CA SER A 106 5.47 -27.52 8.88
C SER A 106 6.35 -27.48 10.13
N ARG A 107 6.41 -28.61 10.83
CA ARG A 107 7.37 -28.79 11.94
C ARG A 107 8.78 -28.63 11.40
N HIS A 108 9.56 -27.73 12.02
CA HIS A 108 10.90 -27.40 11.56
C HIS A 108 11.87 -27.27 12.76
N PRO A 109 13.10 -27.78 12.68
CA PRO A 109 14.06 -27.75 13.81
C PRO A 109 14.37 -26.33 14.31
N TYR A 110 14.30 -25.33 13.43
CA TYR A 110 14.58 -23.93 13.81
C TYR A 110 13.41 -23.25 14.55
N LEU A 111 12.24 -23.88 14.61
CA LEU A 111 11.13 -23.45 15.46
C LEU A 111 11.06 -24.29 16.75
N GLY A 112 11.34 -25.59 16.65
CA GLY A 112 11.36 -26.50 17.80
C GLY A 112 10.05 -26.48 18.58
N ASP A 113 10.13 -26.52 19.91
CA ASP A 113 8.96 -26.53 20.81
C ASP A 113 8.20 -25.19 20.85
N ARG A 114 8.72 -24.14 20.17
CA ARG A 114 8.05 -22.84 20.05
C ARG A 114 6.98 -22.83 18.97
N LEU A 115 6.81 -23.91 18.21
CA LEU A 115 5.73 -24.06 17.23
C LEU A 115 4.55 -24.83 17.83
N GLN A 116 3.37 -24.22 17.81
CA GLN A 116 2.13 -24.80 18.31
C GLN A 116 1.05 -24.70 17.23
N GLY A 117 0.35 -25.80 16.98
CA GLY A 117 -0.82 -25.81 16.11
C GLY A 117 -2.06 -25.50 16.91
N ILE A 118 -2.89 -24.56 16.44
CA ILE A 118 -4.11 -24.16 17.16
C ILE A 118 -5.39 -24.25 16.30
N GLY A 119 -5.29 -24.48 14.98
CA GLY A 119 -6.48 -24.63 14.15
C GLY A 119 -6.23 -24.87 12.66
N ASP A 120 -7.23 -25.45 12.01
CA ASP A 120 -7.20 -25.78 10.58
C ASP A 120 -8.59 -25.60 9.95
N TYR A 121 -8.72 -24.61 9.07
CA TYR A 121 -9.93 -24.28 8.32
C TYR A 121 -9.90 -24.84 6.88
N VAL A 122 -8.91 -25.69 6.56
CA VAL A 122 -8.79 -26.39 5.27
C VAL A 122 -9.15 -27.87 5.44
N LYS A 123 -8.64 -28.51 6.49
CA LYS A 123 -8.84 -29.94 6.77
C LYS A 123 -9.42 -30.13 8.17
N LYS A 124 -10.56 -30.82 8.26
CA LYS A 124 -11.23 -31.11 9.55
C LYS A 124 -10.33 -31.90 10.49
N GLU A 125 -10.47 -31.66 11.79
CA GLU A 125 -9.78 -32.40 12.87
C GLU A 125 -8.24 -32.37 12.75
N HIS A 126 -7.68 -31.24 12.29
CA HIS A 126 -6.24 -31.00 12.20
C HIS A 126 -5.83 -29.76 12.99
N ASP A 127 -4.54 -29.63 13.30
CA ASP A 127 -3.99 -28.62 14.20
C ASP A 127 -3.31 -27.44 13.48
N GLY A 128 -3.23 -27.48 12.14
CA GLY A 128 -2.54 -26.46 11.33
C GLY A 128 -1.03 -26.64 11.24
N LEU A 129 -0.47 -27.78 11.64
CA LEU A 129 0.98 -28.08 11.55
C LEU A 129 1.39 -28.85 10.27
N GLU A 130 0.55 -28.77 9.26
CA GLU A 130 0.79 -29.31 7.92
C GLU A 130 0.76 -28.17 6.91
N ASP A 131 1.88 -27.88 6.28
CA ASP A 131 1.98 -26.86 5.24
C ASP A 131 2.18 -27.50 3.87
N CYS A 132 1.09 -27.68 3.14
CA CYS A 132 1.11 -28.32 1.82
C CYS A 132 1.54 -27.34 0.71
N ASP A 133 1.48 -26.04 0.97
CA ASP A 133 1.77 -24.95 0.04
C ASP A 133 3.17 -24.37 0.26
N GLY A 134 3.72 -24.52 1.47
CA GLY A 134 5.05 -24.07 1.88
C GLY A 134 5.15 -22.62 2.31
N HIS A 135 4.08 -21.86 2.11
CA HIS A 135 4.07 -20.42 2.30
C HIS A 135 4.11 -20.06 3.80
N GLY A 136 3.24 -20.65 4.62
CA GLY A 136 3.15 -20.34 6.04
C GLY A 136 4.41 -20.72 6.82
N THR A 137 5.12 -21.78 6.45
CA THR A 137 6.41 -22.15 7.07
C THR A 137 7.49 -21.11 6.79
N MET A 138 7.52 -20.56 5.58
CA MET A 138 8.44 -19.46 5.24
C MET A 138 8.07 -18.18 5.98
N VAL A 139 6.79 -17.88 6.15
CA VAL A 139 6.32 -16.74 6.94
C VAL A 139 6.73 -16.90 8.41
N ALA A 140 6.48 -18.05 9.02
CA ALA A 140 6.90 -18.37 10.38
C ALA A 140 8.42 -18.30 10.56
N GLY A 141 9.17 -18.68 9.53
CA GLY A 141 10.63 -18.57 9.50
C GLY A 141 11.14 -17.14 9.63
N ILE A 142 10.57 -16.20 8.87
CA ILE A 142 10.93 -14.78 8.93
C ILE A 142 10.62 -14.20 10.32
N ILE A 143 9.54 -14.67 10.95
CA ILE A 143 9.16 -14.22 12.31
C ILE A 143 10.13 -14.79 13.34
N ALA A 144 10.29 -16.11 13.45
CA ALA A 144 10.83 -16.73 14.66
C ALA A 144 11.83 -17.87 14.45
N ALA A 145 12.39 -18.05 13.25
CA ALA A 145 13.45 -19.03 13.06
C ALA A 145 14.65 -18.77 13.98
N LYS A 146 15.12 -19.81 14.66
CA LYS A 146 16.31 -19.78 15.48
C LYS A 146 17.20 -20.97 15.12
N PRO A 147 18.25 -20.75 14.30
CA PRO A 147 19.22 -21.80 14.03
C PRO A 147 19.87 -22.33 15.32
N PRO A 148 20.40 -23.56 15.32
CA PRO A 148 21.12 -24.11 16.45
C PRO A 148 22.28 -23.18 16.89
N ALA A 149 22.46 -23.07 18.21
CA ALA A 149 23.52 -22.26 18.78
C ALA A 149 24.89 -22.74 18.28
N GLY A 150 25.73 -21.82 17.80
CA GLY A 150 27.05 -22.12 17.26
C GLY A 150 27.08 -22.60 15.81
N SER A 151 25.94 -22.62 15.10
CA SER A 151 25.92 -22.82 13.65
C SER A 151 26.48 -21.60 12.91
N ASP A 152 26.99 -21.80 11.70
CA ASP A 152 27.47 -20.73 10.80
C ASP A 152 26.36 -20.18 9.88
N ILE A 153 25.10 -20.44 10.23
CA ILE A 153 23.92 -20.01 9.47
C ILE A 153 23.67 -18.51 9.72
N GLY A 154 23.66 -17.73 8.65
CA GLY A 154 23.46 -16.28 8.70
C GLY A 154 22.01 -15.83 8.78
N PHE A 155 21.05 -16.73 8.54
CA PHE A 155 19.61 -16.45 8.60
C PHE A 155 19.07 -16.65 10.02
N MET A 156 18.34 -15.67 10.54
CA MET A 156 17.57 -15.78 11.78
C MET A 156 16.25 -15.02 11.63
N GLY A 157 15.20 -15.45 12.33
CA GLY A 157 13.94 -14.72 12.42
C GLY A 157 14.13 -13.40 13.15
N ILE A 158 13.25 -12.42 12.91
CA ILE A 158 13.35 -11.12 13.59
C ILE A 158 13.09 -11.24 15.10
N ALA A 159 12.22 -12.15 15.52
CA ALA A 159 11.85 -12.45 16.90
C ALA A 159 12.13 -13.93 17.21
N PRO A 160 13.42 -14.35 17.28
CA PRO A 160 13.83 -15.75 17.32
C PRO A 160 13.44 -16.49 18.60
N ASP A 161 13.00 -15.81 19.65
CA ASP A 161 12.51 -16.42 20.89
C ASP A 161 10.98 -16.37 21.03
N ALA A 162 10.27 -15.82 20.05
CA ALA A 162 8.81 -15.84 20.01
C ALA A 162 8.26 -17.26 19.80
N THR A 163 7.04 -17.48 20.29
CA THR A 163 6.24 -18.69 20.03
C THR A 163 5.36 -18.47 18.81
N ILE A 164 5.36 -19.40 17.86
CA ILE A 164 4.48 -19.38 16.69
C ILE A 164 3.24 -20.20 16.98
N LEU A 165 2.06 -19.59 16.81
CA LEU A 165 0.78 -20.28 16.79
C LEU A 165 0.33 -20.42 15.33
N SER A 166 0.34 -21.64 14.79
CA SER A 166 -0.06 -21.91 13.42
C SER A 166 -1.58 -22.05 13.30
N ILE A 167 -2.18 -21.31 12.37
CA ILE A 167 -3.54 -21.54 11.89
C ILE A 167 -3.49 -21.72 10.38
N ARG A 168 -3.85 -22.91 9.90
CA ARG A 168 -4.05 -23.14 8.47
C ARG A 168 -5.42 -22.61 8.06
N GLN A 169 -5.47 -21.51 7.31
CA GLN A 169 -6.70 -20.86 6.90
C GLN A 169 -6.96 -20.96 5.39
N SER A 170 -5.91 -21.03 4.59
CA SER A 170 -6.01 -21.10 3.12
C SER A 170 -5.10 -22.16 2.54
N SER A 171 -5.36 -22.57 1.29
CA SER A 171 -4.47 -23.42 0.51
C SER A 171 -4.84 -23.35 -0.97
N ALA A 172 -3.84 -23.23 -1.83
CA ALA A 172 -3.98 -23.35 -3.29
C ALA A 172 -3.95 -24.82 -3.76
N ASN A 173 -3.51 -25.74 -2.91
CA ASN A 173 -3.44 -27.17 -3.22
C ASN A 173 -4.71 -27.95 -2.85
N TYR A 174 -5.59 -27.36 -2.03
CA TYR A 174 -6.89 -27.90 -1.64
C TYR A 174 -8.03 -27.10 -2.25
N THR A 175 -9.00 -27.79 -2.87
CA THR A 175 -10.15 -27.15 -3.50
C THR A 175 -11.47 -27.80 -3.09
N ALA A 176 -12.56 -27.05 -3.25
CA ALA A 176 -13.92 -27.53 -3.13
C ALA A 176 -14.72 -27.15 -4.38
N GLU A 177 -15.71 -27.98 -4.73
CA GLU A 177 -16.71 -27.63 -5.75
C GLU A 177 -17.87 -26.89 -5.08
N ILE A 178 -18.20 -25.72 -5.61
CA ILE A 178 -19.37 -24.94 -5.21
C ILE A 178 -20.30 -24.74 -6.41
N GLU A 179 -21.58 -24.53 -6.13
CA GLU A 179 -22.54 -24.06 -7.13
C GLU A 179 -22.80 -22.58 -6.91
N GLN A 180 -22.49 -21.75 -7.91
CA GLN A 180 -22.70 -20.31 -7.88
C GLN A 180 -23.37 -19.88 -9.18
N ASN A 181 -24.50 -19.17 -9.09
CA ASN A 181 -25.30 -18.73 -10.24
C ASN A 181 -25.66 -19.87 -11.21
N GLY A 182 -25.93 -21.07 -10.69
CA GLY A 182 -26.26 -22.26 -11.49
C GLY A 182 -25.07 -22.88 -12.24
N GLN A 183 -23.85 -22.41 -11.97
CA GLN A 183 -22.62 -22.98 -12.53
C GLN A 183 -21.78 -23.62 -11.43
N ARG A 184 -21.25 -24.81 -11.71
CA ARG A 184 -20.25 -25.44 -10.85
C ARG A 184 -18.92 -24.76 -11.04
N ARG A 185 -18.32 -24.33 -9.94
CA ARG A 185 -17.01 -23.69 -9.90
C ARG A 185 -16.14 -24.37 -8.86
N GLU A 186 -14.89 -24.59 -9.20
CA GLU A 186 -13.87 -24.99 -8.25
C GLU A 186 -13.30 -23.75 -7.56
N VAL A 187 -13.17 -23.81 -6.22
CA VAL A 187 -12.60 -22.75 -5.40
C VAL A 187 -11.51 -23.31 -4.51
N ASN A 188 -10.43 -22.54 -4.33
CA ASN A 188 -9.37 -22.83 -3.39
C ASN A 188 -9.87 -22.74 -1.94
N ALA A 189 -9.12 -23.33 -1.01
CA ALA A 189 -9.45 -23.28 0.39
C ALA A 189 -9.21 -21.88 0.99
N GLY A 190 -10.12 -21.46 1.86
CA GLY A 190 -10.09 -20.17 2.53
C GLY A 190 -11.08 -19.14 1.95
N ASN A 191 -11.67 -18.34 2.83
CA ASN A 191 -12.47 -17.16 2.48
C ASN A 191 -12.50 -16.17 3.67
N LEU A 192 -13.17 -15.04 3.51
CA LEU A 192 -13.22 -14.02 4.57
C LEU A 192 -13.95 -14.48 5.84
N HIS A 193 -14.92 -15.39 5.73
CA HIS A 193 -15.61 -15.95 6.90
C HIS A 193 -14.66 -16.78 7.77
N THR A 194 -13.92 -17.72 7.18
CA THR A 194 -12.94 -18.52 7.92
C THR A 194 -11.73 -17.70 8.36
N LEU A 195 -11.36 -16.65 7.62
CA LEU A 195 -10.35 -15.70 8.07
C LEU A 195 -10.80 -14.94 9.33
N ALA A 196 -12.05 -14.48 9.36
CA ALA A 196 -12.60 -13.81 10.54
C ALA A 196 -12.65 -14.75 11.77
N GLN A 197 -13.07 -16.01 11.57
CA GLN A 197 -13.03 -17.03 12.63
C GLN A 197 -11.59 -17.30 13.11
N ALA A 198 -10.62 -17.40 12.19
CA ALA A 198 -9.21 -17.61 12.53
C ALA A 198 -8.62 -16.47 13.35
N VAL A 199 -8.98 -15.21 13.06
CA VAL A 199 -8.57 -14.04 13.86
C VAL A 199 -9.10 -14.15 15.29
N VAL A 200 -10.38 -14.52 15.45
CA VAL A 200 -10.99 -14.71 16.77
C VAL A 200 -10.35 -15.88 17.52
N LEU A 201 -10.06 -16.99 16.84
CA LEU A 201 -9.35 -18.14 17.42
C LEU A 201 -7.96 -17.76 17.91
N ALA A 202 -7.18 -17.05 17.11
CA ALA A 202 -5.84 -16.58 17.48
C ALA A 202 -5.88 -15.69 18.72
N ALA A 203 -6.78 -14.69 18.72
CA ALA A 203 -6.94 -13.78 19.85
C ALA A 203 -7.39 -14.50 21.13
N ASN A 204 -8.31 -15.46 21.02
CA ASN A 204 -8.75 -16.27 22.16
C ASN A 204 -7.69 -17.28 22.65
N SER A 205 -6.75 -17.67 21.79
CA SER A 205 -5.62 -18.52 22.14
C SER A 205 -4.46 -17.75 22.81
N GLY A 206 -4.66 -16.45 23.04
CA GLY A 206 -3.70 -15.57 23.71
C GLY A 206 -2.53 -15.16 22.83
N ALA A 207 -2.73 -15.02 21.51
CA ALA A 207 -1.77 -14.38 20.64
C ALA A 207 -1.59 -12.90 21.05
N ASP A 208 -0.35 -12.41 21.07
CA ASP A 208 -0.02 -10.99 21.25
C ASP A 208 0.04 -10.25 19.91
N VAL A 209 0.40 -10.98 18.86
CA VAL A 209 0.49 -10.49 17.49
C VAL A 209 -0.15 -11.50 16.56
N ILE A 210 -0.91 -11.04 15.56
CA ILE A 210 -1.47 -11.88 14.49
C ILE A 210 -0.90 -11.38 13.15
N ASN A 211 -0.22 -12.26 12.43
CA ASN A 211 0.20 -12.05 11.05
C ASN A 211 -0.79 -12.74 10.09
N MET A 212 -1.34 -11.97 9.16
CA MET A 212 -2.26 -12.43 8.12
C MET A 212 -1.65 -12.20 6.74
N SER A 213 -1.17 -13.27 6.10
CA SER A 213 -0.59 -13.18 4.76
C SER A 213 -1.62 -13.32 3.64
N VAL A 214 -2.85 -13.71 3.98
CA VAL A 214 -3.96 -13.94 3.05
C VAL A 214 -4.67 -12.62 2.77
N ASN A 215 -4.92 -12.35 1.49
CA ASN A 215 -5.71 -11.20 1.06
C ASN A 215 -6.80 -11.62 0.08
N ARG A 216 -7.79 -10.76 -0.06
CA ARG A 216 -8.78 -10.79 -1.13
C ARG A 216 -8.80 -9.42 -1.79
N CYS A 217 -8.49 -9.40 -3.09
CA CYS A 217 -8.63 -8.22 -3.93
C CYS A 217 -9.96 -8.32 -4.71
N ARG A 218 -10.70 -7.21 -4.80
CA ARG A 218 -11.92 -7.11 -5.60
C ARG A 218 -12.07 -5.73 -6.19
N LEU A 219 -12.83 -5.61 -7.28
CA LEU A 219 -13.24 -4.31 -7.81
C LEU A 219 -13.96 -3.49 -6.73
N ALA A 220 -13.67 -2.20 -6.69
CA ALA A 220 -14.30 -1.24 -5.80
C ALA A 220 -15.72 -0.84 -6.27
N ALA A 221 -16.52 -1.81 -6.74
CA ALA A 221 -17.88 -1.58 -7.21
C ALA A 221 -18.76 -0.98 -6.09
N GLU A 222 -19.09 0.30 -6.22
CA GLU A 222 -19.89 1.10 -5.27
C GLU A 222 -19.37 1.13 -3.83
N TYR A 223 -18.14 0.67 -3.57
CA TYR A 223 -17.54 0.59 -2.22
C TYR A 223 -18.40 -0.13 -1.18
N LEU A 224 -19.31 -1.00 -1.63
CA LEU A 224 -20.17 -1.78 -0.74
C LEU A 224 -19.34 -2.83 -0.03
N ILE A 225 -19.45 -2.87 1.29
CA ILE A 225 -18.86 -3.92 2.12
C ILE A 225 -19.72 -5.18 2.03
N ASP A 226 -19.11 -6.34 1.78
CA ASP A 226 -19.82 -7.61 1.80
C ASP A 226 -19.88 -8.22 3.21
N SER A 227 -20.66 -9.31 3.39
CA SER A 227 -20.86 -9.93 4.70
C SER A 227 -19.57 -10.52 5.28
N GLY A 228 -18.70 -11.09 4.44
CA GLY A 228 -17.43 -11.66 4.90
C GLY A 228 -16.46 -10.56 5.33
N GLU A 229 -16.42 -9.45 4.61
CA GLU A 229 -15.68 -8.25 5.00
C GLU A 229 -16.20 -7.68 6.32
N ARG A 230 -17.53 -7.65 6.51
CA ARG A 230 -18.16 -7.18 7.75
C ARG A 230 -17.80 -8.06 8.95
N GLU A 231 -17.83 -9.38 8.78
CA GLU A 231 -17.44 -10.33 9.82
C GLU A 231 -15.96 -10.19 10.18
N LEU A 232 -15.09 -10.03 9.19
CA LEU A 232 -13.67 -9.82 9.40
C LEU A 232 -13.39 -8.48 10.11
N GLN A 233 -14.08 -7.41 9.71
CA GLN A 233 -14.00 -6.12 10.40
C GLN A 233 -14.36 -6.27 11.90
N ALA A 234 -15.42 -7.02 12.22
CA ALA A 234 -15.81 -7.30 13.61
C ALA A 234 -14.76 -8.12 14.37
N ALA A 235 -14.21 -9.17 13.74
CA ALA A 235 -13.17 -10.01 14.32
C ALA A 235 -11.88 -9.24 14.61
N MET A 236 -11.44 -8.39 13.68
CA MET A 236 -10.25 -7.56 13.85
C MET A 236 -10.43 -6.53 14.96
N ARG A 237 -11.57 -5.84 14.97
CA ARG A 237 -11.92 -4.88 16.03
C ARG A 237 -11.96 -5.56 17.40
N TYR A 238 -12.51 -6.77 17.49
CA TYR A 238 -12.48 -7.59 18.70
C TYR A 238 -11.07 -7.93 19.15
N ALA A 239 -10.20 -8.38 18.23
CA ALA A 239 -8.83 -8.74 18.54
C ALA A 239 -8.03 -7.52 19.05
N VAL A 240 -8.17 -6.35 18.42
CA VAL A 240 -7.46 -5.13 18.84
C VAL A 240 -8.02 -4.56 20.14
N ASP A 241 -9.33 -4.27 20.18
CA ASP A 241 -9.89 -3.43 21.27
C ASP A 241 -10.29 -4.24 22.51
N GLN A 242 -10.57 -5.54 22.37
CA GLN A 242 -10.99 -6.38 23.49
C GLN A 242 -9.95 -7.40 23.93
N LYS A 243 -9.03 -7.77 23.03
CA LYS A 243 -7.97 -8.76 23.30
C LYS A 243 -6.57 -8.18 23.29
N ASP A 244 -6.42 -6.89 22.97
CA ASP A 244 -5.14 -6.18 22.95
C ASP A 244 -4.09 -6.86 22.06
N VAL A 245 -4.51 -7.28 20.86
CA VAL A 245 -3.67 -8.01 19.90
C VAL A 245 -3.25 -7.10 18.76
N VAL A 246 -1.95 -7.05 18.46
CA VAL A 246 -1.42 -6.32 17.30
C VAL A 246 -1.74 -7.10 16.03
N LEU A 247 -2.39 -6.47 15.05
CA LEU A 247 -2.70 -7.10 13.78
C LEU A 247 -1.76 -6.58 12.68
N VAL A 248 -1.21 -7.51 11.89
CA VAL A 248 -0.34 -7.23 10.74
C VAL A 248 -0.84 -7.99 9.53
N THR A 249 -0.89 -7.34 8.36
CA THR A 249 -1.34 -7.97 7.12
C THR A 249 -0.51 -7.53 5.91
N SER A 250 -0.45 -8.37 4.87
CA SER A 250 0.19 -8.04 3.60
C SER A 250 -0.63 -7.01 2.81
N ALA A 251 0.04 -6.05 2.14
CA ALA A 251 -0.66 -5.03 1.34
C ALA A 251 -1.36 -5.57 0.08
N GLY A 252 -0.99 -6.78 -0.37
CA GLY A 252 -1.45 -7.37 -1.61
C GLY A 252 -0.35 -7.44 -2.66
N ASN A 253 -0.44 -8.43 -3.54
CA ASN A 253 0.44 -8.56 -4.71
C ASN A 253 -0.42 -8.45 -5.97
N THR A 254 0.15 -7.93 -7.04
CA THR A 254 -0.49 -8.01 -8.34
C THR A 254 -0.44 -9.41 -8.92
N ASP A 255 -1.57 -9.87 -9.44
CA ASP A 255 -1.70 -11.07 -10.24
C ASP A 255 -2.76 -10.84 -11.34
N ASP A 256 -2.68 -11.62 -12.42
CA ASP A 256 -3.57 -11.44 -13.58
C ASP A 256 -5.04 -11.78 -13.28
N ASP A 257 -5.30 -12.55 -12.21
CA ASP A 257 -6.60 -13.15 -11.92
C ASP A 257 -7.44 -12.41 -10.86
N ASN A 258 -6.81 -11.73 -9.88
CA ASN A 258 -7.50 -11.09 -8.76
C ASN A 258 -7.16 -9.60 -8.61
N CYS A 259 -5.89 -9.22 -8.73
CA CYS A 259 -5.43 -7.84 -8.50
C CYS A 259 -4.52 -7.37 -9.65
N PRO A 260 -5.09 -6.98 -10.79
CA PRO A 260 -4.31 -6.81 -12.03
C PRO A 260 -3.43 -5.55 -12.07
N ASP A 261 -3.66 -4.58 -11.18
CA ASP A 261 -2.97 -3.28 -11.20
C ASP A 261 -2.38 -2.92 -9.84
N SER A 262 -1.05 -2.80 -9.76
CA SER A 262 -0.35 -2.41 -8.53
C SER A 262 -0.56 -0.95 -8.20
N GLN A 263 -0.81 -0.09 -9.18
CA GLN A 263 -1.04 1.34 -8.94
C GLN A 263 -2.38 1.56 -8.26
N ASN A 264 -3.35 0.67 -8.50
CA ASN A 264 -4.68 0.70 -7.89
C ASN A 264 -5.42 2.04 -8.11
N GLY A 265 -5.15 2.70 -9.24
CA GLY A 265 -5.62 4.06 -9.55
C GLY A 265 -4.77 5.17 -8.93
N TYR A 266 -4.79 6.34 -9.58
CA TYR A 266 -3.98 7.50 -9.15
C TYR A 266 -4.62 8.33 -8.03
N ASP A 267 -5.94 8.21 -7.83
CA ASP A 267 -6.65 8.96 -6.79
C ASP A 267 -6.68 8.15 -5.48
N PRO A 268 -5.97 8.59 -4.42
CA PRO A 268 -5.94 7.88 -3.15
C PRO A 268 -7.32 7.76 -2.48
N ASN A 269 -8.27 8.63 -2.85
CA ASN A 269 -9.62 8.62 -2.31
C ASN A 269 -10.57 7.66 -3.07
N ASN A 270 -10.16 7.21 -4.25
CA ASN A 270 -10.99 6.44 -5.16
C ASN A 270 -10.19 5.30 -5.81
N PRO A 271 -9.73 4.32 -5.00
CA PRO A 271 -8.95 3.19 -5.51
C PRO A 271 -9.81 2.31 -6.44
N THR A 272 -9.18 1.69 -7.45
CA THR A 272 -9.92 0.84 -8.41
C THR A 272 -10.31 -0.51 -7.82
N HIS A 273 -9.53 -1.00 -6.86
CA HIS A 273 -9.71 -2.26 -6.16
C HIS A 273 -9.59 -2.08 -4.66
N ILE A 274 -10.36 -2.85 -3.92
CA ILE A 274 -10.27 -2.98 -2.47
C ILE A 274 -9.49 -4.25 -2.14
N VAL A 275 -8.50 -4.12 -1.26
CA VAL A 275 -7.73 -5.26 -0.72
C VAL A 275 -8.06 -5.46 0.75
N THR A 276 -8.63 -6.61 1.08
CA THR A 276 -9.03 -6.99 2.45
C THR A 276 -8.11 -8.11 2.94
N PRO A 277 -7.56 -8.09 4.18
CA PRO A 277 -7.80 -7.16 5.29
C PRO A 277 -7.25 -5.72 5.24
N PRO A 278 -6.23 -5.35 4.43
CA PRO A 278 -5.61 -4.02 4.49
C PRO A 278 -6.57 -2.83 4.59
N TRP A 279 -7.69 -2.88 3.87
CA TRP A 279 -8.73 -1.84 3.87
C TRP A 279 -9.16 -1.40 5.28
N PHE A 280 -9.09 -2.28 6.28
CA PHE A 280 -9.36 -1.98 7.69
C PHE A 280 -8.18 -1.33 8.44
N ARG A 281 -7.50 -0.37 7.79
CA ARG A 281 -6.21 0.24 8.19
C ARG A 281 -6.13 0.81 9.61
N ASP A 282 -7.26 1.12 10.24
CA ASP A 282 -7.31 1.63 11.61
C ASP A 282 -7.11 0.52 12.66
N ASP A 283 -7.31 -0.74 12.26
CA ASP A 283 -7.21 -1.92 13.12
C ASP A 283 -6.02 -2.83 12.75
N VAL A 284 -5.30 -2.54 11.67
CA VAL A 284 -4.20 -3.39 11.18
C VAL A 284 -3.07 -2.58 10.57
N LEU A 285 -1.84 -3.05 10.76
CA LEU A 285 -0.70 -2.61 9.96
C LEU A 285 -0.68 -3.35 8.63
N SER A 286 -1.03 -2.65 7.54
CA SER A 286 -0.82 -3.16 6.18
C SER A 286 0.61 -2.91 5.72
N VAL A 287 1.27 -3.95 5.22
CA VAL A 287 2.71 -3.93 4.93
C VAL A 287 2.99 -4.08 3.45
N ALA A 288 3.56 -3.04 2.86
CA ALA A 288 4.07 -3.05 1.49
C ALA A 288 5.45 -3.73 1.40
N ALA A 289 5.78 -4.26 0.23
CA ALA A 289 7.06 -4.88 -0.05
C ALA A 289 8.03 -3.86 -0.65
N VAL A 290 9.27 -3.83 -0.15
CA VAL A 290 10.38 -3.11 -0.78
C VAL A 290 11.49 -4.05 -1.20
N ASN A 291 12.26 -3.63 -2.20
CA ASN A 291 13.45 -4.33 -2.67
C ASN A 291 14.71 -3.92 -1.89
N ARG A 292 15.86 -4.48 -2.27
CA ARG A 292 17.16 -4.23 -1.61
C ARG A 292 17.61 -2.77 -1.63
N ASP A 293 17.22 -2.03 -2.67
CA ASP A 293 17.56 -0.62 -2.84
C ASP A 293 16.65 0.28 -1.97
N GLY A 294 15.54 -0.28 -1.48
CA GLY A 294 14.53 0.42 -0.68
C GLY A 294 13.36 0.92 -1.51
N ASP A 295 13.32 0.63 -2.80
CA ASP A 295 12.22 1.00 -3.68
C ASP A 295 11.01 0.08 -3.46
N PRO A 296 9.77 0.57 -3.66
CA PRO A 296 8.57 -0.27 -3.67
C PRO A 296 8.73 -1.41 -4.68
N ALA A 297 8.41 -2.63 -4.27
CA ALA A 297 8.44 -3.78 -5.17
C ALA A 297 7.37 -3.61 -6.27
N PRO A 298 7.67 -3.93 -7.56
CA PRO A 298 6.73 -3.67 -8.66
C PRO A 298 5.35 -4.31 -8.51
N PHE A 299 5.28 -5.42 -7.77
CA PHE A 299 4.06 -6.16 -7.51
C PHE A 299 3.27 -5.67 -6.28
N THR A 300 3.83 -4.78 -5.45
CA THR A 300 3.14 -4.35 -4.22
C THR A 300 1.92 -3.51 -4.60
N VAL A 301 0.74 -3.89 -4.09
CA VAL A 301 -0.49 -3.14 -4.38
C VAL A 301 -0.51 -1.87 -3.53
N GLN A 302 -0.68 -0.73 -4.20
CA GLN A 302 -0.77 0.58 -3.59
C GLN A 302 -2.17 0.81 -3.03
N GLY A 303 -2.25 1.61 -1.97
CA GLY A 303 -3.54 2.03 -1.45
C GLY A 303 -3.46 2.89 -0.20
N PRO A 304 -4.54 3.61 0.11
CA PRO A 304 -4.64 4.47 1.28
C PRO A 304 -4.54 3.70 2.61
N TRP A 305 -4.63 2.37 2.56
CA TRP A 305 -4.46 1.47 3.70
C TRP A 305 -3.02 1.13 4.04
N VAL A 306 -2.05 1.33 3.14
CA VAL A 306 -0.66 0.94 3.38
C VAL A 306 -0.11 1.71 4.59
N SER A 307 0.34 0.98 5.62
CA SER A 307 0.78 1.56 6.89
C SER A 307 2.28 1.78 6.95
N VAL A 308 3.05 0.78 6.53
CA VAL A 308 4.52 0.76 6.52
C VAL A 308 5.00 -0.19 5.41
N SER A 309 6.32 -0.26 5.19
CA SER A 309 6.93 -1.25 4.31
C SER A 309 8.03 -2.06 5.00
N ALA A 310 8.36 -3.21 4.40
CA ALA A 310 9.43 -4.08 4.86
C ALA A 310 10.03 -4.87 3.68
N PRO A 311 11.22 -5.49 3.86
CA PRO A 311 11.84 -6.34 2.84
C PRO A 311 10.86 -7.41 2.30
N GLY A 312 10.64 -7.42 0.99
CA GLY A 312 9.69 -8.33 0.34
C GLY A 312 10.21 -9.01 -0.94
N THR A 313 11.47 -8.81 -1.31
CA THR A 313 12.12 -9.45 -2.47
C THR A 313 13.36 -10.24 -2.07
N ASP A 314 13.74 -11.22 -2.90
CA ASP A 314 14.93 -12.07 -2.69
C ASP A 314 14.97 -12.67 -1.28
N ILE A 315 13.82 -13.19 -0.86
CA ILE A 315 13.60 -13.68 0.49
C ILE A 315 14.27 -15.04 0.65
N ILE A 316 14.83 -15.22 1.84
CA ILE A 316 15.33 -16.49 2.35
C ILE A 316 14.46 -16.82 3.56
N SER A 317 14.03 -18.07 3.69
CA SER A 317 13.34 -18.54 4.89
C SER A 317 13.54 -20.04 5.10
N LEU A 318 12.77 -20.65 6.00
CA LEU A 318 12.79 -22.09 6.27
C LEU A 318 12.36 -22.89 5.04
N ASP A 319 12.99 -24.03 4.80
CA ASP A 319 12.50 -24.99 3.82
C ASP A 319 11.27 -25.71 4.40
N PRO A 320 10.07 -25.51 3.84
CA PRO A 320 8.85 -26.15 4.33
C PRO A 320 8.81 -27.68 4.20
N SER A 321 9.71 -28.27 3.42
CA SER A 321 9.81 -29.71 3.18
C SER A 321 11.14 -30.31 3.67
N GLY A 322 11.97 -29.53 4.36
CA GLY A 322 13.28 -29.93 4.82
C GLY A 322 13.59 -29.40 6.22
N ASP A 323 14.84 -29.56 6.63
CA ASP A 323 15.36 -29.13 7.95
C ASP A 323 16.25 -27.88 7.85
N GLY A 324 16.30 -27.26 6.67
CA GLY A 324 17.22 -26.19 6.30
C GLY A 324 16.53 -24.90 5.85
N LEU A 325 17.11 -24.23 4.87
CA LEU A 325 16.64 -22.95 4.35
C LEU A 325 16.30 -23.05 2.86
N ALA A 326 15.34 -22.25 2.43
CA ALA A 326 14.94 -22.06 1.05
C ALA A 326 15.11 -20.59 0.62
N ASN A 327 15.56 -20.38 -0.62
CA ASN A 327 15.70 -19.06 -1.25
C ASN A 327 15.03 -18.98 -2.63
N LEU A 328 14.41 -20.08 -3.06
CA LEU A 328 13.74 -20.22 -4.34
C LEU A 328 12.46 -21.05 -4.17
N HIS A 329 11.43 -20.70 -4.92
CA HIS A 329 10.27 -21.55 -5.18
C HIS A 329 10.48 -22.36 -6.45
N ILE A 330 9.92 -23.58 -6.47
CA ILE A 330 9.83 -24.40 -7.67
C ILE A 330 8.36 -24.36 -8.11
N LYS A 331 8.11 -23.75 -9.27
CA LYS A 331 6.76 -23.72 -9.88
C LYS A 331 6.35 -25.11 -10.37
N LYS A 332 5.07 -25.27 -10.72
CA LYS A 332 4.51 -26.55 -11.20
C LYS A 332 5.28 -27.12 -12.40
N GLU A 333 5.86 -26.27 -13.25
CA GLU A 333 6.65 -26.66 -14.43
C GLU A 333 8.13 -26.97 -14.10
N GLY A 334 8.55 -26.90 -12.83
CA GLY A 334 9.94 -27.09 -12.40
C GLY A 334 10.81 -25.84 -12.53
N GLU A 335 10.26 -24.71 -12.98
CA GLU A 335 10.95 -23.43 -13.05
C GLU A 335 11.26 -22.91 -11.63
N LYS A 336 12.48 -22.43 -11.43
CA LYS A 336 12.91 -21.80 -10.18
C LYS A 336 12.59 -20.30 -10.23
N SER A 337 11.92 -19.78 -9.21
CA SER A 337 11.69 -18.35 -9.03
C SER A 337 12.15 -17.89 -7.65
N THR A 338 12.52 -16.62 -7.52
CA THR A 338 12.83 -16.02 -6.21
C THR A 338 11.59 -16.01 -5.31
N ILE A 339 11.81 -16.14 -4.00
CA ILE A 339 10.76 -15.98 -3.01
C ILE A 339 10.55 -14.47 -2.81
N GLN A 340 9.34 -13.99 -3.07
CA GLN A 340 8.98 -12.58 -2.99
C GLN A 340 7.47 -12.40 -2.84
N GLY A 341 7.07 -11.28 -2.23
CA GLY A 341 5.68 -10.96 -1.95
C GLY A 341 5.52 -10.09 -0.71
N THR A 342 4.43 -9.32 -0.66
CA THR A 342 4.02 -8.57 0.54
C THR A 342 3.71 -9.49 1.73
N SER A 343 3.34 -10.75 1.46
CA SER A 343 3.21 -11.80 2.46
C SER A 343 4.51 -12.15 3.19
N PHE A 344 5.68 -11.86 2.59
CA PHE A 344 6.98 -12.00 3.24
C PHE A 344 7.50 -10.69 3.85
N ALA A 345 6.92 -9.55 3.49
CA ALA A 345 7.18 -8.27 4.15
C ALA A 345 6.45 -8.18 5.50
N ALA A 346 5.17 -8.57 5.54
CA ALA A 346 4.33 -8.61 6.75
C ALA A 346 5.00 -9.29 7.97
N PRO A 347 5.62 -10.48 7.87
CA PRO A 347 6.22 -11.16 9.01
C PRO A 347 7.41 -10.41 9.64
N TYR A 348 8.13 -9.57 8.90
CA TYR A 348 9.14 -8.69 9.51
C TYR A 348 8.48 -7.68 10.47
N VAL A 349 7.32 -7.15 10.10
CA VAL A 349 6.57 -6.19 10.94
C VAL A 349 5.90 -6.90 12.11
N ALA A 350 5.33 -8.08 11.89
CA ALA A 350 4.74 -8.90 12.96
C ALA A 350 5.79 -9.27 14.03
N GLY A 351 6.97 -9.69 13.60
CA GLY A 351 8.03 -9.98 14.55
C GLY A 351 8.63 -8.72 15.19
N LEU A 352 8.70 -7.57 14.50
CA LEU A 352 9.02 -6.29 15.15
C LEU A 352 8.02 -5.95 16.25
N ALA A 353 6.71 -6.13 16.00
CA ALA A 353 5.69 -5.94 17.02
C ALA A 353 5.93 -6.87 18.22
N ALA A 354 6.38 -8.11 18.00
CA ALA A 354 6.74 -9.02 19.08
C ALA A 354 7.94 -8.52 19.90
N LEU A 355 8.97 -7.95 19.26
CA LEU A 355 10.09 -7.33 19.97
C LEU A 355 9.66 -6.13 20.82
N ILE A 356 8.73 -5.31 20.30
CA ILE A 356 8.18 -4.17 21.03
C ILE A 356 7.38 -4.66 22.23
N ARG A 357 6.52 -5.67 22.06
CA ARG A 357 5.71 -6.25 23.14
C ARG A 357 6.55 -6.88 24.25
N GLU A 358 7.71 -7.45 23.94
CA GLU A 358 8.66 -7.91 24.97
C GLU A 358 9.26 -6.73 25.76
N ARG A 359 9.61 -5.66 25.04
CA ARG A 359 10.37 -4.54 25.63
C ARG A 359 9.50 -3.53 26.37
N TYR A 360 8.26 -3.35 25.91
CA TYR A 360 7.27 -2.40 26.40
C TYR A 360 5.94 -3.16 26.59
N ASP A 361 5.86 -3.91 27.69
CA ASP A 361 4.75 -4.83 27.98
C ASP A 361 3.46 -4.12 28.42
N ASP A 362 3.53 -2.82 28.68
CA ASP A 362 2.42 -1.95 29.05
C ASP A 362 1.76 -1.24 27.85
N LEU A 363 2.38 -1.29 26.66
CA LEU A 363 1.80 -0.70 25.46
C LEU A 363 0.64 -1.53 24.92
N SER A 364 -0.49 -0.87 24.73
CA SER A 364 -1.63 -1.44 24.00
C SER A 364 -1.27 -1.73 22.55
N ALA A 365 -2.02 -2.63 21.91
CA ALA A 365 -1.88 -2.97 20.50
C ALA A 365 -1.90 -1.73 19.60
N ARG A 366 -2.77 -0.74 19.90
CA ARG A 366 -2.83 0.53 19.15
C ARG A 366 -1.56 1.36 19.31
N GLN A 367 -1.00 1.43 20.52
CA GLN A 367 0.26 2.14 20.76
C GLN A 367 1.44 1.43 20.08
N VAL A 368 1.48 0.09 20.09
CA VAL A 368 2.51 -0.67 19.34
C VAL A 368 2.42 -0.40 17.85
N MET A 369 1.22 -0.43 17.27
CA MET A 369 1.03 -0.10 15.85
C MET A 369 1.47 1.33 15.53
N GLU A 370 1.13 2.28 16.38
CA GLU A 370 1.50 3.68 16.19
C GLU A 370 3.00 3.92 16.34
N ARG A 371 3.64 3.29 17.32
CA ARG A 371 5.08 3.31 17.51
C ARG A 371 5.83 2.82 16.27
N ILE A 372 5.33 1.76 15.63
CA ILE A 372 5.90 1.23 14.38
C ILE A 372 5.78 2.28 13.25
N ARG A 373 4.63 2.96 13.11
CA ARG A 373 4.44 4.03 12.10
C ARG A 373 5.33 5.24 12.36
N LEU A 374 5.35 5.75 13.58
CA LEU A 374 6.10 6.95 13.96
C LEU A 374 7.62 6.79 13.82
N THR A 375 8.13 5.57 14.03
CA THR A 375 9.57 5.30 14.00
C THR A 375 10.08 4.81 12.65
N ALA A 376 9.18 4.52 11.69
CA ALA A 376 9.55 4.11 10.35
C ALA A 376 10.38 5.17 9.61
N SER A 377 11.05 4.75 8.53
CA SER A 377 11.85 5.65 7.69
C SER A 377 10.93 6.37 6.69
N HIS A 378 10.34 7.49 7.11
CA HIS A 378 9.29 8.19 6.37
C HIS A 378 9.70 8.58 4.94
N PRO A 379 8.84 8.36 3.93
CA PRO A 379 9.05 8.89 2.59
C PRO A 379 9.02 10.42 2.58
N ALA A 380 9.58 11.02 1.53
CA ALA A 380 9.51 12.47 1.28
C ALA A 380 8.13 12.92 0.75
N ALA A 381 7.06 12.36 1.31
CA ALA A 381 5.68 12.71 0.99
C ALA A 381 5.10 13.67 2.05
N PRO A 382 4.10 14.50 1.72
CA PRO A 382 3.43 15.33 2.71
C PRO A 382 2.93 14.50 3.90
N GLY A 383 3.27 14.93 5.11
CA GLY A 383 2.91 14.19 6.33
C GLY A 383 3.72 12.92 6.59
N GLY A 384 4.75 12.62 5.79
CA GLY A 384 5.60 11.43 5.97
C GLY A 384 4.89 10.12 5.64
N HIS A 385 3.83 10.15 4.83
CA HIS A 385 3.04 8.99 4.44
C HIS A 385 2.67 9.06 2.95
N ASP A 386 2.73 7.91 2.27
CA ASP A 386 2.17 7.73 0.92
C ASP A 386 1.48 6.37 0.75
N ASN A 387 0.78 6.18 -0.37
CA ASN A 387 0.07 4.92 -0.67
C ASN A 387 0.99 3.78 -1.13
N LEU A 388 2.29 4.02 -1.30
CA LEU A 388 3.25 3.05 -1.85
C LEU A 388 3.95 2.29 -0.72
N VAL A 389 4.46 3.02 0.27
CA VAL A 389 5.23 2.49 1.40
C VAL A 389 4.66 2.88 2.75
N GLY A 390 3.54 3.61 2.79
CA GLY A 390 2.94 4.10 4.02
C GLY A 390 3.87 5.11 4.69
N HIS A 391 4.12 4.92 5.99
CA HIS A 391 5.14 5.68 6.74
C HIS A 391 6.57 5.23 6.40
N GLY A 392 6.76 4.45 5.34
CA GLY A 392 8.05 3.97 4.89
C GLY A 392 8.51 2.70 5.57
N MET A 393 9.78 2.33 5.32
CA MET A 393 10.31 1.06 5.77
C MET A 393 10.47 1.04 7.29
N ILE A 394 10.04 -0.05 7.93
CA ILE A 394 10.18 -0.22 9.38
C ILE A 394 11.63 -0.02 9.83
N ASN A 395 11.80 0.58 11.00
CA ASN A 395 13.10 0.82 11.62
C ASN A 395 13.12 0.17 13.01
N PRO A 396 13.53 -1.10 13.13
CA PRO A 396 13.51 -1.81 14.40
C PRO A 396 14.30 -1.13 15.52
N ILE A 397 15.42 -0.48 15.19
CA ILE A 397 16.23 0.22 16.19
C ILE A 397 15.48 1.45 16.70
N GLY A 398 14.91 2.26 15.80
CA GLY A 398 14.06 3.39 16.19
C GLY A 398 12.87 2.93 17.03
N ALA A 399 12.16 1.90 16.57
CA ALA A 399 11.03 1.32 17.27
C ALA A 399 11.40 0.76 18.66
N LEU A 400 12.60 0.22 18.86
CA LEU A 400 12.99 -0.31 20.18
C LEU A 400 13.60 0.73 21.11
N THR A 401 14.00 1.91 20.62
CA THR A 401 14.81 2.86 21.41
C THR A 401 14.27 4.29 21.46
N ALA A 402 13.38 4.70 20.56
CA ALA A 402 12.82 6.05 20.58
C ALA A 402 11.95 6.30 21.82
N MET A 403 12.03 7.49 22.37
CA MET A 403 11.06 7.96 23.36
C MET A 403 9.92 8.65 22.63
N ILE A 404 8.70 8.12 22.75
CA ILE A 404 7.51 8.71 22.13
C ILE A 404 6.73 9.48 23.20
N PRO A 405 6.60 10.82 23.07
CA PRO A 405 5.95 11.65 24.09
C PRO A 405 4.54 11.18 24.48
N ALA A 406 3.74 10.75 23.49
CA ALA A 406 2.37 10.29 23.70
C ALA A 406 2.29 9.05 24.63
N GLU A 407 3.30 8.17 24.61
CA GLU A 407 3.39 7.01 25.52
C GLU A 407 3.70 7.44 26.96
N GLN A 408 4.24 8.65 27.16
CA GLN A 408 4.52 9.26 28.46
C GLN A 408 3.40 10.18 28.94
N GLY A 409 2.23 10.16 28.27
CA GLY A 409 1.11 11.06 28.57
C GLY A 409 1.38 12.52 28.20
N ILE A 410 2.43 12.79 27.41
CA ILE A 410 2.73 14.13 26.89
C ILE A 410 1.97 14.27 25.57
N PRO A 411 1.02 15.21 25.45
CA PRO A 411 0.26 15.39 24.21
C PRO A 411 1.19 15.78 23.07
N ALA A 412 0.84 15.38 21.85
CA ALA A 412 1.54 15.84 20.65
C ALA A 412 1.48 17.36 20.58
N GLU A 413 2.58 18.01 20.23
CA GLU A 413 2.57 19.45 19.96
C GLU A 413 1.62 19.72 18.78
N GLU A 414 0.62 20.55 19.00
CA GLU A 414 -0.20 21.06 17.91
C GLU A 414 0.69 21.91 17.01
N GLY A 415 0.78 21.52 15.73
CA GLY A 415 1.50 22.30 14.73
C GLY A 415 0.93 23.71 14.67
N VAL A 416 1.72 24.70 15.09
CA VAL A 416 1.36 26.10 14.88
C VAL A 416 1.48 26.37 13.39
N ASP A 417 0.38 26.74 12.73
CA ASP A 417 0.42 27.24 11.35
C ASP A 417 1.19 28.56 11.33
N VAL A 418 2.51 28.46 11.19
CA VAL A 418 3.37 29.62 10.96
C VAL A 418 3.18 29.96 9.49
N GLN A 419 2.21 30.83 9.22
CA GLN A 419 2.04 31.50 7.94
C GLN A 419 3.35 32.20 7.58
N MET A 420 4.23 31.54 6.81
CA MET A 420 5.37 32.20 6.22
C MET A 420 4.80 33.26 5.28
N GLN A 421 4.97 34.53 5.64
CA GLN A 421 4.72 35.65 4.72
C GLN A 421 5.76 35.55 3.60
N MET A 422 5.46 34.73 2.60
CA MET A 422 6.21 34.76 1.35
C MET A 422 6.07 36.19 0.79
N PRO A 423 7.16 36.78 0.29
CA PRO A 423 7.05 38.01 -0.48
C PRO A 423 5.99 37.78 -1.57
N PRO A 424 5.12 38.78 -1.86
CA PRO A 424 4.15 38.64 -2.93
C PRO A 424 4.88 38.18 -4.19
N ALA A 425 4.36 37.13 -4.83
CA ALA A 425 4.93 36.61 -6.06
C ALA A 425 5.18 37.80 -7.00
N VAL A 426 6.41 37.91 -7.53
CA VAL A 426 6.74 38.97 -8.48
C VAL A 426 5.90 38.72 -9.72
N VAL A 427 4.73 39.36 -9.79
CA VAL A 427 3.86 39.30 -10.95
C VAL A 427 4.60 40.00 -12.07
N LYS A 428 4.96 39.23 -13.11
CA LYS A 428 5.67 39.76 -14.27
C LYS A 428 4.78 40.81 -14.95
N ASP A 429 5.21 42.06 -14.93
CA ASP A 429 4.53 43.15 -15.62
C ASP A 429 4.75 43.01 -17.14
N TRP A 430 3.67 42.73 -17.87
CA TRP A 430 3.69 42.57 -19.33
C TRP A 430 3.51 43.90 -20.07
N THR A 431 3.26 45.01 -19.37
CA THR A 431 3.04 46.33 -19.97
C THR A 431 4.19 46.75 -20.91
N PRO A 432 5.49 46.57 -20.55
CA PRO A 432 6.59 46.89 -21.46
C PRO A 432 6.59 46.05 -22.74
N MET A 433 6.21 44.76 -22.64
CA MET A 433 6.10 43.85 -23.78
C MET A 433 4.99 44.31 -24.73
N HIS A 434 3.81 44.65 -24.18
CA HIS A 434 2.69 45.15 -24.97
C HIS A 434 3.03 46.46 -25.69
N VAL A 435 3.67 47.41 -24.99
CA VAL A 435 4.09 48.69 -25.58
C VAL A 435 5.10 48.47 -26.71
N ALA A 436 6.07 47.57 -26.53
CA ALA A 436 7.05 47.24 -27.57
C ALA A 436 6.40 46.62 -28.81
N LEU A 437 5.49 45.66 -28.63
CA LEU A 437 4.78 44.99 -29.73
C LEU A 437 3.86 45.94 -30.50
N ILE A 438 3.10 46.78 -29.78
CA ILE A 438 2.20 47.78 -30.40
C ILE A 438 3.02 48.83 -31.15
N GLY A 439 4.11 49.32 -30.54
CA GLY A 439 5.00 50.30 -31.17
C GLY A 439 5.67 49.75 -32.44
N ALA A 440 6.20 48.53 -32.39
CA ALA A 440 6.81 47.87 -33.54
C ALA A 440 5.78 47.62 -34.66
N GLY A 441 4.59 47.12 -34.30
CA GLY A 441 3.50 46.87 -35.25
C GLY A 441 3.00 48.16 -35.92
N GLY A 442 2.81 49.23 -35.14
CA GLY A 442 2.41 50.54 -35.66
C GLY A 442 3.47 51.16 -36.58
N GLY A 443 4.75 51.05 -36.21
CA GLY A 443 5.86 51.50 -37.06
C GLY A 443 5.93 50.76 -38.38
N LEU A 444 5.77 49.43 -38.37
CA LEU A 444 5.75 48.61 -39.57
C LEU A 444 4.57 48.97 -40.49
N LEU A 445 3.38 49.16 -39.91
CA LEU A 445 2.19 49.57 -40.66
C LEU A 445 2.40 50.93 -41.34
N LEU A 446 2.92 51.92 -40.60
CA LEU A 446 3.25 53.23 -41.15
C LEU A 446 4.22 53.09 -42.31
N LEU A 447 5.30 52.32 -42.15
CA LEU A 447 6.30 52.12 -43.18
C LEU A 447 5.71 51.47 -44.45
N LEU A 448 4.83 50.48 -44.29
CA LEU A 448 4.10 49.86 -45.39
C LEU A 448 3.17 50.84 -46.10
N ILE A 449 2.46 51.69 -45.35
CA ILE A 449 1.63 52.76 -45.93
C ILE A 449 2.50 53.73 -46.73
N THR A 450 3.64 54.17 -46.19
CA THR A 450 4.54 55.10 -46.89
C THR A 450 5.09 54.46 -48.17
N LEU A 451 5.52 53.20 -48.11
CA LEU A 451 6.00 52.46 -49.28
C LEU A 451 4.90 52.30 -50.33
N PHE A 452 3.67 52.00 -49.91
CA PHE A 452 2.52 51.91 -50.81
C PHE A 452 2.27 53.26 -51.51
N VAL A 453 2.19 54.36 -50.75
CA VAL A 453 2.00 55.71 -51.29
C VAL A 453 3.11 56.08 -52.28
N VAL A 454 4.38 55.86 -51.92
CA VAL A 454 5.53 56.14 -52.80
C VAL A 454 5.47 55.29 -54.08
N HIS A 455 5.10 54.01 -53.97
CA HIS A 455 4.94 53.12 -55.12
C HIS A 455 3.82 53.60 -56.05
N THR A 456 2.65 53.96 -55.51
CA THR A 456 1.51 54.47 -56.29
C THR A 456 1.85 55.79 -56.98
N VAL A 457 2.53 56.72 -56.30
CA VAL A 457 2.93 58.02 -56.87
C VAL A 457 4.00 57.85 -57.95
N ARG A 458 4.99 56.97 -57.75
CA ARG A 458 6.00 56.69 -58.79
C ARG A 458 5.39 56.04 -60.03
N ARG A 459 4.43 55.13 -59.85
CA ARG A 459 3.73 54.46 -60.97
C ARG A 459 2.82 55.40 -61.76
N ASN A 460 2.28 56.44 -61.12
CA ASN A 460 1.37 57.39 -61.74
C ASN A 460 2.02 58.72 -62.19
N ARG A 461 3.35 58.84 -62.17
CA ARG A 461 4.03 59.99 -62.80
C ARG A 461 4.05 59.80 -64.32
N PRO A 462 3.39 60.66 -65.12
CA PRO A 462 3.57 60.65 -66.56
C PRO A 462 5.01 61.09 -66.90
N GLU A 463 5.69 60.38 -67.81
CA GLU A 463 6.98 60.82 -68.34
C GLU A 463 6.79 62.16 -69.07
N LEU A 464 7.28 63.24 -68.47
CA LEU A 464 7.48 64.51 -69.16
C LEU A 464 8.68 64.36 -70.09
N ARG A 465 8.44 63.94 -71.34
CA ARG A 465 9.41 64.12 -72.44
C ARG A 465 9.56 65.62 -72.71
N SER A 466 10.80 66.08 -72.62
CA SER A 466 11.26 67.44 -72.80
C SER A 466 11.02 67.95 -74.23
N GLU A 467 10.26 69.02 -74.37
CA GLU A 467 10.35 69.96 -75.50
C GLU A 467 10.92 71.30 -75.01
N ALA A 468 12.01 71.72 -75.66
CA ALA A 468 12.55 73.09 -75.85
C ALA A 468 14.09 73.06 -75.80
N ARG A 469 14.87 73.68 -76.68
CA ARG A 469 14.68 74.56 -77.86
C ARG A 469 16.08 74.79 -78.47
N GLY A 470 16.18 75.11 -79.76
CA GLY A 470 17.38 75.75 -80.32
C GLY A 470 17.34 76.03 -81.83
N GLN A 471 17.16 77.32 -82.18
CA GLN A 471 17.48 78.04 -83.45
C GLN A 471 16.63 77.70 -84.69
N ALA A 472 16.03 78.64 -85.44
CA ALA A 472 16.30 80.07 -85.65
C ALA A 472 15.07 80.98 -85.46
#